data_AF-A0A4Q6F958-F1
#
_entry.id   AF-A0A4Q6F958-F1
#
_cell.length_a   1.000
_cell.length_b   1.000
_cell.length_c   1.000
_cell.angle_alpha   90.00
_cell.angle_beta   90.00
_cell.angle_gamma   90.00
#
_symmetry.space_group_name_H-M   'P 1'
#
loop_
_entity.id
_entity.type
_entity.pdbx_description
1 polymer ?
#
loop_
_entity_poly.entity_id
_entity_poly.type
_entity_poly.pdbx_seq_one_letter_code
_entity_poly.pdbx_strand_id
1 'polypeptide(L)'
;PLTLAYVGLMLWPFHLLLLCQDLRKKSRYLLVISNLALLYFSASRTAQAVALIVSVGYLFYTFRGRNRLIVAGSLALCLAGVFGTDNNVSRRFKSMGTQISEEKESPYRDDRIAFWIVHYIMVKERPMTGHGINLDKAYRVPYYDRIGLPNFKKAYEAHNQLLQLAAEGGLAAMFAFIAWMGTVHFNWKQAPRYVHDIRDLTIICLFLGGLTQNAYMDGEVRFALLTLMSLAFAAGFGQREPT
;
A
#
# COMPACT_ATOMS: atom_id res chain seq x y z
N PRO A 1 1.57 -7.04 -12.88
CA PRO A 1 2.65 -7.13 -11.87
C PRO A 1 2.23 -6.55 -10.50
N LEU A 2 2.76 -7.10 -9.40
CA LEU A 2 2.57 -6.58 -8.04
C LEU A 2 3.17 -5.19 -7.90
N THR A 3 4.33 -4.98 -8.51
CA THR A 3 5.05 -3.71 -8.62
C THR A 3 4.18 -2.51 -9.03
N LEU A 4 3.38 -2.67 -10.08
CA LEU A 4 2.47 -1.61 -10.55
C LEU A 4 1.41 -1.24 -9.50
N ALA A 5 1.03 -2.16 -8.61
CA ALA A 5 0.11 -1.87 -7.52
C ALA A 5 0.68 -0.83 -6.56
N TYR A 6 1.95 -1.00 -6.21
CA TYR A 6 2.60 -0.22 -5.17
C TYR A 6 3.04 1.14 -5.68
N VAL A 7 3.47 1.23 -6.95
CA VAL A 7 3.62 2.53 -7.61
C VAL A 7 2.28 3.27 -7.58
N GLY A 8 1.16 2.55 -7.84
CA GLY A 8 -0.19 3.09 -7.67
C GLY A 8 -0.46 3.68 -6.28
N LEU A 9 -0.01 3.03 -5.19
CA LEU A 9 -0.17 3.54 -3.81
C LEU A 9 0.39 4.95 -3.63
N MET A 10 1.49 5.27 -4.32
CA MET A 10 2.16 6.57 -4.25
C MET A 10 1.52 7.58 -5.22
N LEU A 11 1.10 7.12 -6.39
CA LEU A 11 0.51 7.98 -7.42
C LEU A 11 -0.92 8.43 -7.09
N TRP A 12 -1.68 7.65 -6.31
CA TRP A 12 -3.06 7.97 -5.94
C TRP A 12 -3.18 9.29 -5.18
N PRO A 13 -2.49 9.49 -4.04
CA PRO A 13 -2.50 10.78 -3.34
C PRO A 13 -2.00 11.93 -4.23
N PHE A 14 -0.92 11.70 -4.99
CA PHE A 14 -0.30 12.72 -5.82
C PHE A 14 -1.24 13.23 -6.91
N HIS A 15 -1.80 12.33 -7.74
CA HIS A 15 -2.66 12.73 -8.86
C HIS A 15 -4.01 13.31 -8.41
N LEU A 16 -4.62 12.76 -7.35
CA LEU A 16 -5.89 13.27 -6.84
C LEU A 16 -5.75 14.66 -6.22
N LEU A 17 -4.70 14.90 -5.44
CA LEU A 17 -4.45 16.21 -4.84
C LEU A 17 -4.07 17.25 -5.89
N LEU A 18 -3.25 16.88 -6.88
CA LEU A 18 -2.97 17.75 -8.01
C LEU A 18 -4.25 18.11 -8.76
N LEU A 19 -5.12 17.16 -9.07
CA LEU A 19 -6.40 17.44 -9.73
C LEU A 19 -7.23 18.47 -8.93
N CYS A 20 -7.30 18.31 -7.61
CA CYS A 20 -8.06 19.20 -6.73
C CYS A 20 -7.53 20.63 -6.66
N GLN A 21 -6.26 20.88 -7.01
CA GLN A 21 -5.72 22.24 -7.04
C GLN A 21 -6.21 23.06 -8.25
N ASP A 22 -6.54 22.43 -9.37
CA ASP A 22 -6.98 23.12 -10.60
C ASP A 22 -7.77 22.16 -11.49
N LEU A 23 -9.09 22.20 -11.34
CA LEU A 23 -10.04 21.40 -12.11
C LEU A 23 -10.15 21.83 -13.58
N ARG A 24 -9.51 22.93 -14.01
CA ARG A 24 -9.54 23.36 -15.42
C ARG A 24 -8.46 22.69 -16.25
N LYS A 25 -7.40 22.17 -15.62
CA LYS A 25 -6.27 21.53 -16.31
C LYS A 25 -6.59 20.09 -16.71
N LYS A 26 -6.94 19.91 -17.99
CA LYS A 26 -7.26 18.59 -18.60
C LYS A 26 -6.16 17.53 -18.40
N SER A 27 -4.88 17.93 -18.37
CA SER A 27 -3.76 17.01 -18.13
C SER A 27 -3.83 16.30 -16.77
N ARG A 28 -4.46 16.91 -15.75
CA ARG A 28 -4.60 16.32 -14.41
C ARG A 28 -5.65 15.20 -14.38
N TYR A 29 -6.70 15.32 -15.18
CA TYR A 29 -7.66 14.23 -15.37
C TYR A 29 -7.01 13.03 -16.05
N LEU A 30 -6.16 13.28 -17.04
CA LEU A 30 -5.41 12.21 -17.70
C LEU A 30 -4.56 11.43 -16.70
N LEU A 31 -3.86 12.10 -15.77
CA LEU A 31 -3.06 11.43 -14.73
C LEU A 31 -3.91 10.52 -13.82
N VAL A 32 -5.09 10.97 -13.39
CA VAL A 32 -6.01 10.15 -12.57
C VAL A 32 -6.55 8.96 -13.38
N ILE A 33 -6.91 9.16 -14.65
CA ILE A 33 -7.37 8.10 -15.54
C ILE A 33 -6.26 7.09 -15.82
N SER A 34 -5.03 7.54 -16.06
CA SER A 34 -3.87 6.67 -16.22
C SER A 34 -3.62 5.83 -14.96
N ASN A 35 -3.80 6.42 -13.78
CA ASN A 35 -3.67 5.70 -12.51
C ASN A 35 -4.81 4.68 -12.30
N LEU A 36 -6.04 5.02 -12.71
CA LEU A 36 -7.15 4.06 -12.78
C LEU A 36 -6.83 2.90 -13.73
N ALA A 37 -6.20 3.16 -14.87
CA ALA A 37 -5.79 2.12 -15.80
C ALA A 37 -4.77 1.16 -15.18
N LEU A 38 -3.92 1.62 -14.25
CA LEU A 38 -3.00 0.73 -13.50
C LEU A 38 -3.75 -0.30 -12.64
N LEU A 39 -4.98 -0.05 -12.19
CA LEU A 39 -5.81 -1.05 -11.52
C LEU A 39 -6.06 -2.26 -12.43
N TYR A 40 -6.21 -2.03 -13.74
CA TYR A 40 -6.49 -3.08 -14.71
C TYR A 40 -5.30 -4.01 -14.90
N PHE A 41 -4.07 -3.46 -14.92
CA PHE A 41 -2.84 -4.19 -15.19
C PHE A 41 -2.14 -4.74 -13.92
N SER A 42 -2.63 -4.35 -12.74
CA SER A 42 -2.01 -4.72 -11.47
C SER A 42 -2.52 -6.03 -10.89
N ALA A 43 -1.61 -6.77 -10.27
CA ALA A 43 -1.92 -8.03 -9.60
C ALA A 43 -2.44 -7.85 -8.16
N SER A 44 -2.09 -6.74 -7.47
CA SER A 44 -2.49 -6.49 -6.08
C SER A 44 -3.52 -5.38 -5.98
N ARG A 45 -4.79 -5.79 -5.88
CA ARG A 45 -5.95 -4.88 -5.88
C ARG A 45 -6.25 -4.32 -4.50
N THR A 46 -5.96 -5.08 -3.44
CA THR A 46 -6.15 -4.66 -2.04
C THR A 46 -5.33 -3.43 -1.71
N ALA A 47 -4.06 -3.41 -2.13
CA ALA A 47 -3.19 -2.24 -1.94
C ALA A 47 -3.80 -0.99 -2.59
N GLN A 48 -4.15 -1.06 -3.87
CA GLN A 48 -4.72 0.09 -4.57
C GLN A 48 -6.10 0.52 -4.02
N ALA A 49 -6.93 -0.44 -3.59
CA ALA A 49 -8.20 -0.13 -2.94
C ALA A 49 -8.00 0.64 -1.64
N VAL A 50 -7.02 0.24 -0.81
CA VAL A 50 -6.63 0.99 0.40
C VAL A 50 -6.22 2.41 0.03
N ALA A 51 -5.34 2.60 -0.97
CA ALA A 51 -4.91 3.93 -1.37
C ALA A 51 -6.06 4.80 -1.90
N LEU A 52 -6.96 4.22 -2.69
CA LEU A 52 -8.13 4.91 -3.19
C LEU A 52 -9.06 5.32 -2.05
N ILE A 53 -9.36 4.41 -1.11
CA ILE A 53 -10.23 4.69 0.04
C ILE A 53 -9.64 5.80 0.91
N VAL A 54 -8.34 5.74 1.22
CA VAL A 54 -7.65 6.76 2.02
C VAL A 54 -7.69 8.11 1.30
N SER A 55 -7.36 8.13 0.01
CA SER A 55 -7.34 9.37 -0.78
C SER A 55 -8.74 9.98 -0.90
N VAL A 56 -9.77 9.17 -1.19
CA VAL A 56 -11.16 9.62 -1.25
C VAL A 56 -11.63 10.12 0.12
N GLY A 57 -11.35 9.38 1.20
CA GLY A 57 -11.67 9.79 2.57
C GLY A 57 -11.06 11.15 2.92
N TYR A 58 -9.82 11.39 2.50
CA TYR A 58 -9.18 12.70 2.64
C TYR A 58 -9.90 13.81 1.86
N LEU A 59 -10.35 13.54 0.63
CA LEU A 59 -11.15 14.52 -0.13
C LEU A 59 -12.47 14.85 0.59
N PHE A 60 -13.15 13.86 1.15
CA PHE A 60 -14.37 14.06 1.93
C PHE A 60 -14.15 14.84 3.23
N TYR A 61 -13.01 14.65 3.87
CA TYR A 61 -12.59 15.41 5.04
C TYR A 61 -12.26 16.87 4.70
N THR A 62 -11.57 17.08 3.58
CA THR A 62 -11.07 18.39 3.15
C THR A 62 -12.18 19.27 2.58
N PHE A 63 -13.01 18.72 1.69
CA PHE A 63 -14.10 19.48 1.08
C PHE A 63 -15.31 19.58 2.01
N ARG A 64 -15.92 20.78 2.07
CA ARG A 64 -17.14 21.04 2.84
C ARG A 64 -18.26 21.59 1.95
N GLY A 65 -19.50 21.53 2.44
CA GLY A 65 -20.68 22.08 1.78
C GLY A 65 -20.95 21.48 0.40
N ARG A 66 -21.26 22.36 -0.59
CA ARG A 66 -21.64 21.97 -1.95
C ARG A 66 -20.54 21.21 -2.70
N ASN A 67 -19.27 21.53 -2.47
CA ASN A 67 -18.16 20.83 -3.13
C ASN A 67 -18.06 19.36 -2.69
N ARG A 68 -18.33 19.07 -1.42
CA ARG A 68 -18.39 17.69 -0.91
C ARG A 68 -19.51 16.89 -1.60
N LEU A 69 -20.67 17.51 -1.80
CA LEU A 69 -21.78 16.87 -2.50
C LEU A 69 -21.45 16.60 -3.97
N ILE A 70 -20.74 17.50 -4.65
CA ILE A 70 -20.30 17.30 -6.04
C ILE A 70 -19.33 16.13 -6.14
N VAL A 71 -18.33 16.06 -5.25
CA VAL A 71 -17.36 14.95 -5.21
C VAL A 71 -18.07 13.63 -4.90
N ALA A 72 -18.95 13.62 -3.90
CA ALA A 72 -19.74 12.44 -3.53
C ALA A 72 -20.63 11.96 -4.67
N GLY A 73 -21.36 12.87 -5.31
CA GLY A 73 -22.24 12.58 -6.43
C GLY A 73 -21.47 12.04 -7.63
N SER A 74 -20.32 12.63 -7.93
CA SER A 74 -19.44 12.18 -9.02
C SER A 74 -18.89 10.77 -8.76
N LEU A 75 -18.44 10.49 -7.54
CA LEU A 75 -17.98 9.16 -7.15
C LEU A 75 -19.11 8.13 -7.19
N ALA A 76 -20.30 8.48 -6.69
CA ALA A 76 -21.47 7.61 -6.74
C ALA A 76 -21.89 7.28 -8.18
N LEU A 77 -21.88 8.27 -9.08
CA LEU A 77 -22.14 8.09 -10.52
C LEU A 77 -21.10 7.15 -11.17
N CYS A 78 -19.81 7.34 -10.87
CA CYS A 78 -18.77 6.45 -11.37
C CYS A 78 -18.96 5.02 -10.87
N LEU A 79 -19.24 4.83 -9.58
CA LEU A 79 -19.50 3.51 -9.00
C LEU A 79 -20.75 2.88 -9.61
N ALA A 80 -21.84 3.64 -9.76
CA ALA A 80 -23.06 3.17 -10.41
C ALA A 80 -22.82 2.76 -11.87
N GLY A 81 -22.00 3.50 -12.63
CA GLY A 81 -21.64 3.12 -14.00
C GLY A 81 -20.80 1.84 -14.07
N VAL A 82 -19.83 1.69 -13.15
CA VAL A 82 -18.97 0.49 -13.08
C VAL A 82 -19.74 -0.74 -12.62
N PHE A 83 -20.58 -0.63 -11.59
CA PHE A 83 -21.30 -1.77 -11.01
C PHE A 83 -22.66 -2.04 -11.66
N GLY A 84 -23.24 -1.05 -12.35
CA GLY A 84 -24.49 -1.19 -13.10
C GLY A 84 -24.31 -1.83 -14.48
N THR A 85 -23.08 -2.13 -14.90
CA THR A 85 -22.77 -2.82 -16.15
C THR A 85 -22.04 -4.14 -15.87
N ASP A 86 -22.33 -5.20 -16.64
CA ASP A 86 -21.61 -6.49 -16.55
C ASP A 86 -20.28 -6.44 -17.31
N ASN A 87 -19.38 -5.60 -16.80
CA ASN A 87 -18.02 -5.47 -17.31
C ASN A 87 -17.04 -6.39 -16.53
N ASN A 88 -15.79 -6.43 -16.99
CA ASN A 88 -14.74 -7.24 -16.35
C ASN A 88 -14.47 -6.84 -14.89
N VAL A 89 -14.70 -5.58 -14.53
CA VAL A 89 -14.49 -5.08 -13.16
C VAL A 89 -15.63 -5.59 -12.25
N SER A 90 -16.89 -5.40 -12.63
CA SER A 90 -18.05 -5.82 -11.83
C SER A 90 -18.10 -7.34 -11.65
N ARG A 91 -17.83 -8.12 -12.69
CA ARG A 91 -17.72 -9.59 -12.59
C ARG A 91 -16.61 -10.02 -11.64
N ARG A 92 -15.47 -9.34 -11.67
CA ARG A 92 -14.34 -9.64 -10.76
C ARG A 92 -14.62 -9.22 -9.32
N PHE A 93 -15.37 -8.15 -9.07
CA PHE A 93 -15.80 -7.81 -7.72
C PHE A 93 -16.82 -8.81 -7.17
N LYS A 94 -17.78 -9.25 -8.00
CA LYS A 94 -18.73 -10.32 -7.65
C LYS A 94 -17.98 -11.63 -7.34
N SER A 95 -16.92 -11.95 -8.08
CA SER A 95 -16.12 -13.17 -7.85
C SER A 95 -15.24 -13.09 -6.60
N MET A 96 -14.85 -11.91 -6.11
CA MET A 96 -14.12 -11.80 -4.83
C MET A 96 -14.94 -12.31 -3.64
N GLY A 97 -16.27 -12.19 -3.69
CA GLY A 97 -17.15 -12.72 -2.65
C GLY A 97 -17.23 -14.25 -2.64
N THR A 98 -17.00 -14.90 -3.78
CA THR A 98 -17.12 -16.35 -3.97
C THR A 98 -15.78 -17.10 -3.98
N GLN A 99 -14.68 -16.45 -4.40
CA GLN A 99 -13.35 -17.07 -4.52
C GLN A 99 -12.61 -17.32 -3.19
N ILE A 100 -13.17 -16.90 -2.04
CA ILE A 100 -12.61 -17.23 -0.72
C ILE A 100 -12.65 -18.76 -0.46
N SER A 101 -13.39 -19.54 -1.26
CA SER A 101 -13.67 -20.95 -0.99
C SER A 101 -12.88 -21.99 -1.82
N GLU A 102 -12.39 -21.68 -3.03
CA GLU A 102 -12.05 -22.77 -3.99
C GLU A 102 -10.55 -23.12 -4.12
N GLU A 103 -9.62 -22.25 -3.70
CA GLU A 103 -8.17 -22.51 -3.77
C GLU A 103 -7.48 -22.57 -2.40
N LYS A 104 -8.24 -22.80 -1.33
CA LYS A 104 -7.71 -22.70 0.04
C LYS A 104 -6.95 -23.97 0.44
N GLU A 105 -5.71 -23.82 0.89
CA GLU A 105 -4.86 -24.94 1.32
C GLU A 105 -4.79 -25.09 2.86
N SER A 106 -5.29 -24.10 3.61
CA SER A 106 -5.29 -24.10 5.08
C SER A 106 -6.72 -24.08 5.66
N PRO A 107 -6.94 -24.44 6.94
CA PRO A 107 -8.27 -24.35 7.56
C PRO A 107 -8.71 -22.89 7.82
N TYR A 108 -7.78 -21.93 7.84
CA TYR A 108 -8.06 -20.51 8.11
C TYR A 108 -8.85 -19.86 7.01
N ARG A 109 -9.75 -18.93 7.31
CA ARG A 109 -10.61 -18.24 6.29
C ARG A 109 -9.81 -17.58 5.17
N ASP A 110 -8.58 -17.16 5.45
CA ASP A 110 -7.60 -16.65 4.49
C ASP A 110 -6.25 -17.30 4.81
N ASP A 111 -5.56 -17.83 3.80
CA ASP A 111 -4.24 -18.46 3.94
C ASP A 111 -3.20 -17.48 4.53
N ARG A 112 -3.39 -16.17 4.38
CA ARG A 112 -2.55 -15.14 5.02
C ARG A 112 -2.50 -15.23 6.54
N ILE A 113 -3.56 -15.73 7.16
CA ILE A 113 -3.58 -15.95 8.61
C ILE A 113 -2.52 -16.98 9.00
N ALA A 114 -2.35 -18.05 8.21
CA ALA A 114 -1.27 -19.01 8.42
C ALA A 114 0.10 -18.34 8.29
N PHE A 115 0.27 -17.46 7.29
CA PHE A 115 1.53 -16.74 7.09
C PHE A 115 1.86 -15.88 8.31
N TRP A 116 0.88 -15.16 8.84
CA TRP A 116 1.07 -14.30 10.01
C TRP A 116 1.40 -15.09 11.28
N ILE A 117 0.72 -16.22 11.51
CA ILE A 117 1.02 -17.08 12.66
C ILE A 117 2.45 -17.59 12.58
N VAL A 118 2.87 -18.11 11.42
CA VAL A 118 4.24 -18.62 11.22
C VAL A 118 5.28 -17.53 11.49
N HIS A 119 5.14 -16.35 10.86
CA HIS A 119 6.14 -15.30 11.03
C HIS A 119 6.11 -14.72 12.45
N TYR A 120 4.95 -14.71 13.12
CA TYR A 120 4.88 -14.35 14.54
C TYR A 120 5.62 -15.35 15.44
N ILE A 121 5.54 -16.66 15.16
CA ILE A 121 6.32 -17.67 15.87
C ILE A 121 7.82 -17.43 15.68
N MET A 122 8.25 -17.10 14.47
CA MET A 122 9.66 -16.74 14.18
C MET A 122 10.09 -15.51 14.97
N VAL A 123 9.28 -14.45 14.98
CA VAL A 123 9.55 -13.25 15.81
C VAL A 123 9.70 -13.61 17.28
N LYS A 124 8.85 -14.50 17.82
CA LYS A 124 8.96 -14.94 19.22
C LYS A 124 10.23 -15.73 19.50
N GLU A 125 10.74 -16.49 18.54
CA GLU A 125 11.96 -17.28 18.68
C GLU A 125 13.20 -16.38 18.73
N ARG A 126 13.27 -15.33 17.90
CA ARG A 126 14.41 -14.39 17.82
C ARG A 126 13.96 -12.93 17.76
N PRO A 127 13.44 -12.36 18.86
CA PRO A 127 12.77 -11.06 18.82
C PRO A 127 13.67 -9.89 18.46
N MET A 128 14.94 -9.90 18.87
CA MET A 128 15.80 -8.72 18.70
C MET A 128 16.48 -8.67 17.33
N THR A 129 16.91 -9.82 16.81
CA THR A 129 17.78 -9.92 15.62
C THR A 129 17.13 -10.66 14.46
N GLY A 130 16.01 -11.36 14.68
CA GLY A 130 15.34 -12.16 13.66
C GLY A 130 16.16 -13.36 13.18
N HIS A 131 15.78 -13.86 12.01
CA HIS A 131 16.29 -15.10 11.41
C HIS A 131 17.23 -14.88 10.21
N GLY A 132 17.48 -13.63 9.80
CA GLY A 132 18.23 -13.27 8.59
C GLY A 132 17.32 -12.83 7.45
N ILE A 133 17.88 -12.11 6.48
CA ILE A 133 17.16 -11.59 5.32
C ILE A 133 16.91 -12.69 4.27
N ASN A 134 15.88 -12.50 3.44
CA ASN A 134 15.53 -13.41 2.34
C ASN A 134 15.22 -14.84 2.79
N LEU A 135 14.36 -14.97 3.79
CA LEU A 135 13.89 -16.28 4.28
C LEU A 135 13.17 -17.01 3.15
N ASP A 136 13.82 -18.04 2.62
CA ASP A 136 13.25 -18.82 1.54
C ASP A 136 12.12 -19.74 2.03
N LYS A 137 11.47 -20.40 1.08
CA LYS A 137 10.39 -21.34 1.39
C LYS A 137 10.88 -22.51 2.26
N ALA A 138 12.07 -23.05 2.00
CA ALA A 138 12.59 -24.21 2.71
C ALA A 138 12.82 -23.89 4.20
N TYR A 139 13.25 -22.67 4.51
CA TYR A 139 13.40 -22.18 5.88
C TYR A 139 12.06 -22.11 6.63
N ARG A 140 10.99 -21.72 5.93
CA ARG A 140 9.66 -21.51 6.55
C ARG A 140 8.86 -22.80 6.71
N VAL A 141 9.05 -23.81 5.86
CA VAL A 141 8.27 -25.06 5.88
C VAL A 141 8.19 -25.70 7.28
N PRO A 142 9.29 -25.85 8.04
CA PRO A 142 9.23 -26.41 9.39
C PRO A 142 8.29 -25.65 10.34
N TYR A 143 8.12 -24.33 10.17
CA TYR A 143 7.18 -23.55 10.98
C TYR A 143 5.73 -23.77 10.57
N TYR A 144 5.46 -23.97 9.27
CA TYR A 144 4.13 -24.36 8.80
C TYR A 144 3.75 -25.76 9.30
N ASP A 145 4.70 -26.70 9.31
CA ASP A 145 4.49 -28.04 9.86
C ASP A 145 4.13 -27.98 11.36
N ARG A 146 4.80 -27.11 12.14
CA ARG A 146 4.51 -26.90 13.58
C ARG A 146 3.09 -26.40 13.85
N ILE A 147 2.45 -25.72 12.90
CA ILE A 147 1.06 -25.26 13.04
C ILE A 147 0.04 -26.20 12.38
N GLY A 148 0.45 -27.43 12.08
CA GLY A 148 -0.42 -28.46 11.52
C GLY A 148 -0.71 -28.27 10.03
N LEU A 149 0.17 -27.61 9.28
CA LEU A 149 0.08 -27.42 7.83
C LEU A 149 1.21 -28.11 7.07
N PRO A 150 1.34 -29.44 7.14
CA PRO A 150 2.33 -30.17 6.38
C PRO A 150 2.09 -30.04 4.88
N ASN A 151 3.17 -29.94 4.09
CA ASN A 151 3.13 -29.82 2.62
C ASN A 151 2.37 -28.60 2.10
N PHE A 152 2.20 -27.55 2.91
CA PHE A 152 1.53 -26.32 2.50
C PHE A 152 2.30 -25.64 1.36
N LYS A 153 1.73 -25.65 0.15
CA LYS A 153 2.45 -25.21 -1.06
C LYS A 153 2.65 -23.70 -1.03
N LYS A 154 1.71 -22.98 -0.40
CA LYS A 154 1.73 -21.54 -0.18
C LYS A 154 2.54 -21.13 1.06
N ALA A 155 3.63 -21.82 1.41
CA ALA A 155 4.57 -21.40 2.45
C ALA A 155 5.36 -20.12 2.08
N TYR A 156 4.61 -19.05 1.82
CA TYR A 156 5.05 -17.74 1.39
C TYR A 156 5.52 -16.91 2.58
N GLU A 157 5.98 -15.71 2.24
CA GLU A 157 6.35 -14.63 3.14
C GLU A 157 5.15 -14.10 3.92
N ALA A 158 5.39 -13.22 4.90
CA ALA A 158 4.36 -12.79 5.84
C ALA A 158 3.16 -12.11 5.16
N HIS A 159 3.34 -11.54 3.96
CA HIS A 159 2.35 -10.61 3.38
C HIS A 159 1.93 -9.56 4.42
N ASN A 160 2.88 -9.08 5.20
CA ASN A 160 2.77 -8.02 6.19
C ASN A 160 4.19 -7.48 6.42
N GLN A 161 4.43 -6.27 5.93
CA GLN A 161 5.75 -5.65 5.89
C GLN A 161 6.43 -5.58 7.26
N LEU A 162 5.69 -5.19 8.29
CA LEU A 162 6.25 -5.04 9.64
C LEU A 162 6.59 -6.40 10.22
N LEU A 163 5.70 -7.38 10.04
CA LEU A 163 5.91 -8.73 10.52
C LEU A 163 7.06 -9.43 9.78
N GLN A 164 7.21 -9.19 8.47
CA GLN A 164 8.34 -9.68 7.68
C GLN A 164 9.65 -9.11 8.19
N LEU A 165 9.73 -7.78 8.35
CA LEU A 165 10.92 -7.11 8.88
C LEU A 165 11.28 -7.61 10.28
N ALA A 166 10.28 -7.83 11.13
CA ALA A 166 10.48 -8.40 12.45
C ALA A 166 10.97 -9.85 12.40
N ALA A 167 10.46 -10.68 11.49
CA ALA A 167 10.89 -12.07 11.37
C ALA A 167 12.32 -12.18 10.82
N GLU A 168 12.70 -11.31 9.87
CA GLU A 168 14.03 -11.31 9.25
C GLU A 168 15.09 -10.64 10.11
N GLY A 169 14.86 -9.40 10.54
CA GLY A 169 15.85 -8.58 11.25
C GLY A 169 15.47 -8.22 12.69
N GLY A 170 14.41 -8.83 13.23
CA GLY A 170 13.93 -8.57 14.58
C GLY A 170 13.17 -7.25 14.72
N LEU A 171 12.74 -6.99 15.95
CA LEU A 171 12.12 -5.73 16.34
C LEU A 171 13.04 -4.54 16.06
N ALA A 172 14.37 -4.74 16.09
CA ALA A 172 15.33 -3.71 15.70
C ALA A 172 15.10 -3.23 14.25
N ALA A 173 14.98 -4.14 13.28
CA ALA A 173 14.72 -3.80 11.89
C ALA A 173 13.32 -3.18 11.70
N MET A 174 12.30 -3.73 12.37
CA MET A 174 10.94 -3.18 12.33
C MET A 174 10.89 -1.74 12.87
N PHE A 175 11.50 -1.47 14.02
CA PHE A 175 11.53 -0.13 14.60
C PHE A 175 12.41 0.82 13.80
N ALA A 176 13.53 0.37 13.23
CA ALA A 176 14.32 1.18 12.31
C ALA A 176 13.50 1.62 11.09
N PHE A 177 12.69 0.73 10.53
CA PHE A 177 11.78 1.06 9.43
C PHE A 177 10.70 2.07 9.85
N ILE A 178 10.06 1.89 11.01
CA ILE A 178 9.05 2.83 11.54
C ILE A 178 9.69 4.19 11.84
N ALA A 179 10.87 4.21 12.47
CA ALA A 179 11.62 5.42 12.74
C ALA A 179 11.95 6.15 11.45
N TRP A 180 12.42 5.42 10.43
CA TRP A 180 12.69 5.98 9.11
C TRP A 180 11.43 6.60 8.49
N MET A 181 10.28 5.91 8.49
CA MET A 181 9.00 6.50 8.08
C MET A 181 8.65 7.78 8.86
N GLY A 182 8.88 7.78 10.17
CA GLY A 182 8.72 8.95 11.02
C GLY A 182 9.62 10.12 10.60
N THR A 183 10.89 9.86 10.27
CA THR A 183 11.80 10.91 9.79
C THR A 183 11.29 11.57 8.51
N VAL A 184 10.70 10.81 7.58
CA VAL A 184 10.11 11.38 6.36
C VAL A 184 8.99 12.37 6.68
N HIS A 185 8.14 12.03 7.65
CA HIS A 185 7.06 12.90 8.11
C HIS A 185 7.59 14.19 8.78
N PHE A 186 8.64 14.11 9.61
CA PHE A 186 9.09 15.26 10.39
C PHE A 186 10.06 16.20 9.66
N ASN A 187 10.74 15.76 8.60
CA ASN A 187 11.83 16.54 7.97
C ASN A 187 11.41 17.49 6.84
N TRP A 188 10.12 17.58 6.48
CA TRP A 188 9.69 18.41 5.33
C TRP A 188 9.00 19.71 5.75
N LYS A 189 9.32 20.27 6.92
CA LYS A 189 8.57 21.39 7.54
C LYS A 189 8.46 22.66 6.69
N GLN A 190 9.35 22.84 5.71
CA GLN A 190 9.38 24.00 4.82
C GLN A 190 8.58 23.79 3.52
N ALA A 191 8.04 22.59 3.28
CA ALA A 191 7.31 22.30 2.07
C ALA A 191 5.93 23.00 2.06
N PRO A 192 5.37 23.33 0.88
CA PRO A 192 4.00 23.80 0.80
C PRO A 192 3.00 22.79 1.38
N ARG A 193 1.89 23.27 1.95
CA ARG A 193 0.84 22.42 2.57
C ARG A 193 0.41 21.22 1.71
N TYR A 194 0.21 21.42 0.41
CA TYR A 194 -0.22 20.33 -0.46
C TYR A 194 0.82 19.20 -0.58
N VAL A 195 2.11 19.50 -0.42
CA VAL A 195 3.19 18.51 -0.43
C VAL A 195 3.15 17.69 0.86
N HIS A 196 2.87 18.33 1.99
CA HIS A 196 2.63 17.63 3.26
C HIS A 196 1.47 16.64 3.15
N ASP A 197 0.35 17.08 2.56
CA ASP A 197 -0.83 16.24 2.38
C ASP A 197 -0.50 15.01 1.50
N ILE A 198 0.18 15.21 0.37
CA ILE A 198 0.63 14.11 -0.52
C ILE A 198 1.53 13.14 0.23
N ARG A 199 2.53 13.66 0.95
CA ARG A 199 3.50 12.88 1.72
C ARG A 199 2.79 12.03 2.76
N ASP A 200 1.94 12.63 3.59
CA ASP A 200 1.30 11.95 4.71
C ASP A 200 0.31 10.89 4.22
N LEU A 201 -0.47 11.20 3.19
CA LEU A 201 -1.32 10.20 2.55
C LEU A 201 -0.49 9.06 1.94
N THR A 202 0.65 9.36 1.30
CA THR A 202 1.52 8.31 0.75
C THR A 202 2.07 7.41 1.85
N ILE A 203 2.56 7.98 2.96
CA ILE A 203 3.03 7.21 4.13
C ILE A 203 1.90 6.33 4.69
N ILE A 204 0.69 6.87 4.87
CA ILE A 204 -0.47 6.12 5.36
C ILE A 204 -0.83 4.99 4.38
N CYS A 205 -0.88 5.26 3.08
CA CYS A 205 -1.18 4.27 2.05
C CYS A 205 -0.14 3.14 2.02
N LEU A 206 1.15 3.48 2.11
CA LEU A 206 2.24 2.50 2.17
C LEU A 206 2.20 1.69 3.46
N PHE A 207 1.90 2.32 4.59
CA PHE A 207 1.78 1.65 5.87
C PHE A 207 0.61 0.67 5.89
N LEU A 208 -0.60 1.14 5.55
CA LEU A 208 -1.80 0.30 5.53
C LEU A 208 -1.73 -0.78 4.44
N GLY A 209 -1.22 -0.45 3.26
CA GLY A 209 -0.94 -1.44 2.22
C GLY A 209 0.07 -2.49 2.70
N GLY A 210 1.10 -2.03 3.41
CA GLY A 210 2.15 -2.83 4.05
C GLY A 210 1.61 -3.83 5.08
N LEU A 211 0.52 -3.54 5.78
CA LEU A 211 -0.08 -4.49 6.74
C LEU A 211 -0.65 -5.75 6.07
N THR A 212 -0.95 -5.66 4.77
CA THR A 212 -1.55 -6.76 4.00
C THR A 212 -0.61 -7.32 2.94
N GLN A 213 0.61 -6.77 2.85
CA GLN A 213 1.55 -7.14 1.81
C GLN A 213 2.99 -6.67 2.08
N ASN A 214 3.99 -7.44 1.63
CA ASN A 214 5.42 -7.08 1.74
C ASN A 214 5.89 -6.16 0.59
N ALA A 215 5.33 -4.96 0.51
CA ALA A 215 5.56 -4.05 -0.62
C ALA A 215 7.02 -3.57 -0.77
N TYR A 216 7.81 -3.51 0.31
CA TYR A 216 9.17 -2.94 0.26
C TYR A 216 10.25 -3.91 -0.19
N MET A 217 9.98 -5.21 -0.24
CA MET A 217 10.96 -6.16 -0.75
C MET A 217 11.04 -6.11 -2.29
N ASP A 218 10.02 -5.53 -2.93
CA ASP A 218 10.00 -5.21 -4.36
C ASP A 218 10.98 -4.06 -4.65
N GLY A 219 11.92 -4.28 -5.59
CA GLY A 219 13.04 -3.36 -5.85
C GLY A 219 12.55 -2.03 -6.40
N GLU A 220 11.55 -2.08 -7.27
CA GLU A 220 10.98 -0.95 -7.96
C GLU A 220 10.22 -0.03 -7.01
N VAL A 221 9.58 -0.58 -5.97
CA VAL A 221 8.95 0.20 -4.89
C VAL A 221 9.99 0.96 -4.09
N ARG A 222 11.12 0.31 -3.78
CA ARG A 222 12.26 0.96 -3.12
C ARG A 222 12.82 2.08 -4.00
N PHE A 223 13.03 1.84 -5.29
CA PHE A 223 13.54 2.85 -6.21
C PHE A 223 12.59 4.04 -6.39
N ALA A 224 11.28 3.79 -6.56
CA ALA A 224 10.29 4.86 -6.69
C ALA A 224 10.25 5.74 -5.43
N LEU A 225 10.23 5.11 -4.25
CA LEU A 225 10.22 5.82 -2.99
C LEU A 225 11.52 6.60 -2.76
N LEU A 226 12.68 5.98 -2.98
CA LEU A 226 13.98 6.64 -2.85
C LEU A 226 14.11 7.81 -3.82
N THR A 227 13.57 7.70 -5.04
CA THR A 227 13.55 8.79 -6.01
C THR A 227 12.67 9.94 -5.53
N LEU A 228 11.43 9.66 -5.11
CA LEU A 228 10.52 10.67 -4.57
C LEU A 228 11.11 11.37 -3.34
N MET A 229 11.76 10.61 -2.45
CA MET A 229 12.44 11.15 -1.28
C MET A 229 13.66 11.98 -1.65
N SER A 230 14.47 11.55 -2.63
CA SER A 230 15.66 12.29 -3.09
C SER A 230 15.27 13.62 -3.72
N LEU A 231 14.22 13.64 -4.55
CA LEU A 231 13.68 14.86 -5.15
C LEU A 231 13.16 15.82 -4.08
N ALA A 232 12.48 15.29 -3.06
CA ALA A 232 11.97 16.12 -1.97
C ALA A 232 13.06 16.64 -1.03
N PHE A 233 14.09 15.83 -0.75
CA PHE A 233 15.24 16.26 0.02
C PHE A 233 16.03 17.35 -0.72
N ALA A 234 16.23 17.18 -2.03
CA ALA A 234 16.84 18.21 -2.89
C ALA A 234 16.02 19.51 -2.91
N ALA A 235 14.68 19.42 -2.95
CA ALA A 235 13.81 20.59 -2.87
C ALA A 235 13.89 21.31 -1.51
N GLY A 236 14.11 20.58 -0.41
CA GLY A 236 14.25 21.14 0.94
C GLY A 236 15.59 21.84 1.22
N PHE A 237 16.68 21.47 0.54
CA PHE A 237 17.96 22.18 0.66
C PHE A 237 18.02 23.47 -0.17
N GLY A 238 17.16 23.63 -1.16
CA GLY A 238 17.16 24.78 -2.07
C GLY A 238 16.55 26.08 -1.51
N GLN A 239 16.00 26.08 -0.29
CA GLN A 239 15.31 27.24 0.28
C GLN A 239 15.81 27.62 1.69
N ARG A 240 17.13 27.57 1.93
CA ARG A 240 17.67 28.46 2.97
C ARG A 240 17.56 29.88 2.42
N GLU A 241 16.62 30.66 2.93
CA GLU A 241 16.62 32.10 2.68
C GLU A 241 18.00 32.65 3.05
N PRO A 242 18.63 33.47 2.20
CA PRO A 242 19.84 34.18 2.57
C PRO A 242 19.48 35.11 3.73
N THR A 243 20.06 34.81 4.90
CA THR A 243 20.07 35.68 6.09
C THR A 243 20.77 36.99 5.79
#